data_AF-A0A0G1YLZ3-F1
#
_entry.id   AF-A0A0G1YLZ3-F1
#
_cell.length_a   1.000
_cell.length_b   1.000
_cell.length_c   1.000
_cell.angle_alpha   90.00
_cell.angle_beta   90.00
_cell.angle_gamma   90.00
#
_symmetry.space_group_name_H-M   'P 1'
#
loop_
_entity.id
_entity.type
_entity.pdbx_description
1 polymer ?
#
loop_
_entity_poly.entity_id
_entity_poly.type
_entity_poly.pdbx_seq_one_letter_code
_entity_poly.pdbx_strand_id
1 'polypeptide(L)' 'MAIDWTKLFEDYKGKWVALLEDEVTVVGSGATALEALAEAKREGYDNPVLSRMPQELTAYVGAGL' A
#
# COMPACT_ATOMS: atom_id res chain seq x y z
N MET A 1 -12.31 -5.50 -13.28
CA MET A 1 -11.19 -4.82 -13.94
C MET A 1 -10.04 -4.85 -12.95
N ALA A 2 -8.81 -5.18 -13.35
CA ALA A 2 -7.69 -5.23 -12.42
C ALA A 2 -7.15 -3.82 -12.19
N ILE A 3 -6.81 -3.48 -10.94
CA ILE A 3 -6.15 -2.23 -10.59
C ILE A 3 -4.65 -2.41 -10.87
N ASP A 4 -4.05 -1.47 -11.59
CA ASP A 4 -2.61 -1.44 -11.84
C ASP A 4 -1.90 -0.76 -10.66
N TRP A 5 -1.21 -1.56 -9.85
CA TRP A 5 -0.41 -1.10 -8.71
C TRP A 5 1.09 -1.03 -9.00
N THR A 6 1.54 -1.10 -10.26
CA THR A 6 2.97 -1.09 -10.58
C THR A 6 3.68 0.13 -10.01
N LYS A 7 3.12 1.34 -10.21
CA LYS A 7 3.71 2.58 -9.67
C LYS A 7 3.69 2.62 -8.14
N LEU A 8 2.58 2.20 -7.53
CA LEU A 8 2.44 2.14 -6.07
C LEU A 8 3.51 1.23 -5.46
N PHE A 9 3.75 0.07 -6.08
CA PHE A 9 4.80 -0.84 -5.65
C PHE A 9 6.20 -0.23 -5.84
N GLU A 10 6.49 0.42 -6.97
CA GLU A 10 7.78 1.05 -7.24
C GLU A 10 8.12 2.14 -6.20
N ASP A 11 7.16 3.01 -5.89
CA ASP A 11 7.37 4.17 -5.00
C ASP A 11 7.39 3.80 -3.51
N TYR A 12 6.62 2.77 -3.11
CA TYR A 12 6.39 2.41 -1.71
C TYR A 12 6.84 1.01 -1.35
N LYS A 13 7.69 0.38 -2.17
CA LYS A 13 8.26 -0.94 -1.94
C LYS A 13 8.68 -1.13 -0.48
N GLY A 14 8.09 -2.14 0.17
CA GLY A 14 8.43 -2.48 1.54
C GLY A 14 7.86 -1.61 2.66
N LYS A 15 7.15 -0.53 2.31
CA LYS A 15 6.51 0.37 3.27
C LYS A 15 5.07 -0.02 3.53
N TRP A 16 4.53 0.52 4.60
CA TRP A 16 3.09 0.69 4.79
C TRP A 16 2.62 1.93 4.06
N VAL A 17 1.44 1.83 3.43
CA VAL A 17 0.74 2.94 2.78
C VAL A 17 -0.67 3.04 3.33
N ALA A 18 -1.15 4.27 3.45
CA ALA A 18 -2.52 4.64 3.76
C ALA A 18 -3.17 5.12 2.46
N LEU A 19 -4.16 4.38 1.97
CA LEU A 19 -4.86 4.60 0.72
C LEU A 19 -6.26 5.16 0.98
N LEU A 20 -6.78 5.93 0.03
CA LEU A 20 -8.20 6.29 0.00
C LEU A 20 -9.06 5.13 -0.50
N GLU A 21 -10.38 5.34 -0.54
CA GLU A 21 -11.37 4.37 -1.01
C GLU A 21 -11.17 3.96 -2.48
N ASP A 22 -10.41 4.74 -3.25
CA ASP A 22 -10.03 4.41 -4.63
C ASP A 22 -8.88 3.39 -4.74
N GLU A 23 -8.29 2.98 -3.61
CA GLU A 23 -7.21 2.01 -3.49
C GLU A 23 -5.94 2.36 -4.28
N VAL A 24 -5.80 3.61 -4.76
CA VAL A 24 -4.64 4.08 -5.54
C VAL A 24 -4.07 5.40 -5.03
N THR A 25 -4.88 6.24 -4.38
CA THR A 25 -4.41 7.52 -3.85
C THR A 25 -3.78 7.31 -2.48
N VAL A 26 -2.46 7.51 -2.39
CA VAL A 26 -1.70 7.45 -1.14
C VAL A 26 -1.79 8.77 -0.40
N VAL A 27 -2.27 8.71 0.83
CA VAL A 27 -2.38 9.86 1.75
C VAL A 27 -1.45 9.74 2.95
N GLY A 28 -0.67 8.66 3.04
CA GLY A 28 0.40 8.52 4.02
C GLY A 28 1.22 7.25 3.81
N SER A 29 2.45 7.25 4.31
CA SER A 29 3.37 6.13 4.20
C SER A 29 4.33 6.03 5.38
N GLY A 30 4.89 4.85 5.63
CA GLY A 30 5.83 4.66 6.73
C GLY A 30 6.44 3.27 6.78
N ALA A 31 7.43 3.07 7.66
CA ALA A 31 7.97 1.75 7.93
C ALA A 31 6.98 0.87 8.71
N THR A 32 6.04 1.51 9.43
CA THR A 32 5.00 0.85 10.21
C THR A 32 3.60 1.34 9.82
N ALA A 33 2.58 0.52 10.10
CA ALA A 33 1.18 0.89 9.86
C ALA A 33 0.79 2.15 10.65
N LEU A 34 1.35 2.32 11.85
CA LEU A 34 1.12 3.48 12.71
C LEU A 34 1.69 4.76 12.12
N GLU A 35 2.87 4.71 11.51
CA GLU A 35 3.46 5.87 10.82
C GLU A 35 2.62 6.29 9.62
N ALA A 36 2.23 5.33 8.77
CA ALA A 36 1.38 5.62 7.62
C ALA A 36 0.02 6.21 8.03
N LEU A 37 -0.59 5.68 9.09
CA LEU A 37 -1.84 6.20 9.66
C LEU A 37 -1.65 7.59 10.28
N ALA A 38 -0.56 7.81 11.01
CA ALA A 38 -0.27 9.12 11.60
C ALA A 38 -0.06 10.18 10.52
N GLU A 39 0.63 9.83 9.43
CA GLU A 39 0.78 10.71 8.28
C GLU A 39 -0.58 11.04 7.64
N ALA A 40 -1.41 10.04 7.35
CA ALA A 40 -2.74 10.25 6.79
C ALA A 40 -3.65 11.12 7.69
N LYS A 41 -3.59 10.92 9.00
CA LYS A 41 -4.35 11.73 9.97
C LYS A 41 -3.91 13.19 10.01
N ARG A 42 -2.61 13.48 9.85
CA ARG A 42 -2.12 14.87 9.75
C ARG A 42 -2.71 15.59 8.54
N GLU A 43 -2.94 14.86 7.45
CA GLU A 43 -3.55 15.36 6.22
C GLU A 43 -5.09 15.38 6.28
N GLY A 44 -5.71 15.01 7.40
CA GLY A 44 -7.16 15.06 7.62
C GLY A 44 -7.92 13.79 7.20
N TYR A 45 -7.23 12.68 6.95
CA TYR A 45 -7.84 11.41 6.59
C TYR A 45 -7.94 10.49 7.81
N ASP A 46 -9.15 10.36 8.36
CA ASP A 46 -9.39 9.61 9.60
C ASP A 46 -9.50 8.09 9.41
N ASN A 47 -9.95 7.65 8.23
CA ASN A 47 -10.24 6.24 7.95
C ASN A 47 -9.64 5.74 6.62
N PRO A 48 -8.30 5.79 6.44
CA PRO A 48 -7.66 5.25 5.25
C PRO A 48 -7.56 3.72 5.28
N VAL A 49 -7.45 3.09 4.10
CA VAL A 49 -7.12 1.68 3.94
C VAL A 49 -5.61 1.50 4.12
N LEU A 50 -5.19 0.70 5.11
CA LEU A 50 -3.78 0.44 5.36
C LEU A 50 -3.33 -0.83 4.64
N SER A 51 -2.29 -0.71 3.81
CA SER A 51 -1.71 -1.82 3.06
C SER A 51 -0.20 -1.86 3.23
N ARG A 52 0.37 -3.05 3.40
CA ARG A 52 1.82 -3.26 3.41
C ARG A 52 2.27 -3.66 2.01
N MET A 53 3.10 -2.83 1.38
CA MET A 53 3.69 -3.17 0.10
C MET A 53 4.77 -4.25 0.29
N PRO A 54 4.79 -5.28 -0.57
CA PRO A 54 5.81 -6.31 -0.50
C PRO A 54 7.20 -5.72 -0.75
N GLN A 55 8.22 -6.40 -0.22
CA GLN A 55 9.63 -6.07 -0.47
C GLN A 55 10.10 -6.65 -1.81
N GLU A 56 9.37 -7.61 -2.37
CA GLU A 56 9.71 -8.27 -3.62
C GLU A 56 8.45 -8.87 -4.23
N LEU A 57 8.37 -8.86 -5.57
CA LEU A 57 7.29 -9.51 -6.30
C LEU A 57 7.70 -10.94 -6.61
N THR A 58 7.62 -11.79 -5.60
CA THR A 58 7.90 -13.22 -5.76
C THR A 58 6.67 -13.89 -6.36
N ALA A 59 6.69 -14.07 -7.68
CA ALA A 59 5.61 -14.74 -8.39
C ALA A 59 5.58 -16.23 -8.02
N TYR A 60 4.43 -16.72 -7.57
CA TYR A 60 4.22 -18.15 -7.35
C TYR A 60 3.30 -18.70 -8.45
N VAL A 61 3.80 -19.68 -9.19
CA VAL A 61 3.00 -20.44 -10.17
C VAL A 61 2.90 -21.87 -9.65
N GLY A 62 1.70 -22.28 -9.23
CA GLY A 62 1.44 -23.65 -8.82
C GLY A 62 1.45 -24.57 -10.04
N ALA A 63 2.34 -25.55 -10.07
CA ALA A 63 2.22 -26.69 -10.97
C ALA A 63 1.35 -27.74 -10.27
N GLY A 64 0.13 -27.93 -10.75
CA GLY A 64 -0.70 -29.07 -10.33
C GLY A 64 -0.04 -30.37 -10.80
N LEU A 65 0.15 -31.32 -9.88
CA LEU A 65 0.51 -32.70 -10.17
C LEU A 65 -0.71 -33.49 -10.63
#